data_AF-A0A8W8KZ05-F1
#
_entry.id   AF-A0A8W8KZ05-F1
#
_cell.length_a   1.000
_cell.length_b   1.000
_cell.length_c   1.000
_cell.angle_alpha   90.00
_cell.angle_beta   90.00
_cell.angle_gamma   90.00
#
_symmetry.space_group_name_H-M   'P 1'
#
loop_
_entity.id
_entity.type
_entity.pdbx_description
1 polymer ?
#
loop_
_entity_poly.entity_id
_entity_poly.type
_entity_poly.pdbx_seq_one_letter_code
_entity_poly.pdbx_strand_id
1 'polypeptide(L)'
;MSSNGRCQGDERSKNFIRSLFSDDGSKSTPRKVKQQDNRRTRYNEKKAALKASRTRAAKANVQEDYTAKDKEVNKSIRKDKRDHIDNLVKQAKEAAGQGNLRELYMVTMKLSNKFQQTYKPVKDKHRNLLQ
;
A
#
# COMPACT_ATOMS: atom_id res chain seq x y z
N MET A 1 -17.37 0.34 -34.39
CA MET A 1 -17.39 -0.22 -33.02
C MET A 1 -15.97 -0.19 -32.49
N SER A 2 -15.64 0.63 -31.51
CA SER A 2 -14.39 0.49 -30.75
C SER A 2 -14.58 1.14 -29.38
N SER A 3 -15.15 0.36 -28.47
CA SER A 3 -15.40 0.73 -27.09
C SER A 3 -14.07 0.88 -26.37
N ASN A 4 -13.70 2.12 -26.04
CA ASN A 4 -12.61 2.44 -25.13
C ASN A 4 -12.95 1.89 -23.74
N GLY A 5 -12.59 0.63 -23.51
CA GLY A 5 -12.65 -0.01 -22.21
C GLY A 5 -11.69 0.69 -21.26
N ARG A 6 -12.18 1.71 -20.55
CA ARG A 6 -11.53 2.23 -19.35
C ARG A 6 -11.41 1.05 -18.40
N CYS A 7 -10.23 0.45 -18.34
CA CYS A 7 -9.89 -0.48 -17.29
C CYS A 7 -9.98 0.29 -15.98
N GLN A 8 -11.13 0.17 -15.31
CA GLN A 8 -11.38 0.60 -13.95
C GLN A 8 -10.52 -0.26 -13.03
N GLY A 9 -9.20 -0.07 -13.09
CA GLY A 9 -8.28 -0.62 -12.11
C GLY A 9 -8.59 0.05 -10.78
N ASP A 10 -9.46 -0.62 -10.01
CA ASP A 10 -9.88 -0.40 -8.62
C ASP A 10 -9.29 0.86 -7.97
N GLU A 11 -10.12 1.87 -7.73
CA GLU A 11 -9.78 2.99 -6.85
C GLU A 11 -9.25 2.51 -5.49
N ARG A 12 -9.69 1.33 -5.01
CA ARG A 12 -9.16 0.64 -3.82
C ARG A 12 -7.66 0.34 -3.89
N SER A 13 -7.11 0.09 -5.07
CA SER A 13 -5.67 -0.10 -5.26
C SER A 13 -4.91 1.22 -5.25
N LYS A 14 -5.47 2.26 -5.87
CA LYS A 14 -4.89 3.61 -5.87
C LYS A 14 -4.91 4.24 -4.47
N ASN A 15 -5.99 4.03 -3.70
CA ASN A 15 -6.15 4.53 -2.34
C ASN A 15 -5.18 3.87 -1.35
N PHE A 16 -4.93 2.56 -1.48
CA PHE A 16 -3.91 1.88 -0.67
C PHE A 16 -2.49 2.38 -0.97
N ILE A 17 -2.20 2.69 -2.24
CA ILE A 17 -0.91 3.27 -2.60
C ILE A 17 -0.76 4.64 -1.94
N ARG A 18 -1.82 5.47 -1.95
CA ARG A 18 -1.81 6.75 -1.23
C ARG A 18 -1.61 6.56 0.28
N SER A 19 -2.25 5.57 0.90
CA SER A 19 -2.13 5.32 2.35
C SER A 19 -0.79 4.74 2.76
N LEU A 20 -0.11 3.95 1.91
CA LEU A 20 1.25 3.47 2.18
C LEU A 20 2.31 4.59 2.20
N PHE A 21 2.03 5.72 1.56
CA PHE A 21 2.92 6.89 1.53
C PHE A 21 2.49 7.99 2.51
N SER A 22 1.46 7.76 3.33
CA SER A 22 1.10 8.64 4.44
C SER A 22 1.82 8.14 5.69
N ASP A 23 2.62 9.03 6.26
CA ASP A 23 3.66 8.82 7.25
C ASP A 23 3.24 8.06 8.53
N ASP A 24 3.56 6.76 8.57
CA ASP A 24 3.73 6.01 9.82
C ASP A 24 5.22 5.65 9.91
N GLY A 25 5.99 6.39 10.72
CA GLY A 25 7.45 6.35 10.85
C GLY A 25 8.06 5.00 11.29
N SER A 26 7.82 3.93 10.54
CA SER A 26 8.55 2.68 10.61
C SER A 26 9.57 2.65 9.46
N LYS A 27 10.84 2.82 9.82
CA LYS A 27 11.97 2.77 8.89
C LYS A 27 11.98 1.42 8.19
N SER A 28 11.47 1.38 6.97
CA SER A 28 11.54 0.20 6.12
C SER A 28 13.01 -0.07 5.78
N THR A 29 13.37 -1.35 5.83
CA THR A 29 14.74 -1.85 5.57
C THR A 29 15.32 -1.24 4.28
N PRO A 30 16.61 -0.86 4.25
CA PRO A 30 17.22 -0.08 3.16
C PRO A 30 17.19 -0.77 1.78
N ARG A 31 16.87 -2.07 1.71
CA ARG A 31 16.74 -2.84 0.47
C ARG A 31 15.36 -2.71 -0.20
N LYS A 32 14.28 -2.52 0.56
CA LYS A 32 12.91 -2.43 0.02
C LYS A 32 12.59 -1.03 -0.56
N VAL A 33 13.11 0.03 0.07
CA VAL A 33 12.93 1.42 -0.38
C VAL A 33 13.52 1.63 -1.78
N LYS A 34 14.75 1.17 -2.01
CA LYS A 34 15.46 1.30 -3.29
C LYS A 34 14.75 0.59 -4.46
N GLN A 35 14.05 -0.51 -4.19
CA GLN A 35 13.33 -1.25 -5.24
C GLN A 35 11.99 -0.60 -5.60
N GLN A 36 11.36 0.09 -4.64
CA GLN A 36 10.10 0.81 -4.84
C GLN A 36 10.32 2.12 -5.60
N ASP A 37 11.41 2.84 -5.29
CA ASP A 37 11.83 4.05 -6.01
C ASP A 37 12.07 3.74 -7.49
N ASN A 38 12.79 2.66 -7.80
CA ASN A 38 13.08 2.25 -9.17
C ASN A 38 11.84 1.81 -9.97
N ARG A 39 10.79 1.28 -9.32
CA ARG A 39 9.52 0.94 -10.02
C ARG A 39 8.72 2.21 -10.34
N ARG A 40 8.68 3.15 -9.41
CA ARG A 40 7.93 4.40 -9.56
C ARG A 40 8.59 5.32 -10.59
N THR A 41 9.91 5.44 -10.58
CA THR A 41 10.67 6.21 -11.59
C THR A 41 10.44 5.65 -12.98
N ARG A 42 10.66 4.34 -13.19
CA ARG A 42 10.45 3.67 -14.49
C ARG A 42 9.01 3.75 -15.01
N TYR A 43 8.02 3.69 -14.12
CA TYR A 43 6.62 3.88 -14.49
C TYR A 43 6.34 5.32 -14.95
N ASN A 44 6.89 6.31 -14.21
CA ASN A 44 6.73 7.73 -14.55
C ASN A 44 7.44 8.09 -15.86
N GLU A 45 8.61 7.51 -16.14
CA GLU A 45 9.34 7.66 -17.40
C GLU A 45 8.51 7.19 -18.61
N LYS A 46 7.92 5.98 -18.54
CA LYS A 46 7.03 5.49 -19.61
C LYS A 46 5.78 6.34 -19.77
N LYS A 47 5.23 6.84 -18.66
CA LYS A 47 4.09 7.77 -18.69
C LYS A 47 4.45 9.11 -19.32
N ALA A 48 5.68 9.61 -19.12
CA ALA A 48 6.19 10.81 -19.77
C ALA A 48 6.44 10.59 -21.27
N ALA A 49 7.00 9.43 -21.64
CA ALA A 49 7.22 9.05 -23.04
C ALA A 49 5.90 8.99 -23.84
N LEU A 50 4.82 8.48 -23.23
CA LEU A 50 3.49 8.52 -23.83
C LEU A 50 3.04 9.95 -24.14
N LYS A 51 3.22 10.88 -23.20
CA LYS A 51 2.86 12.29 -23.36
C LYS A 51 3.71 13.00 -24.42
N ALA A 52 4.99 12.63 -24.54
CA ALA A 52 5.94 13.25 -25.46
C ALA A 52 5.79 12.76 -26.91
N SER A 53 5.28 11.54 -27.11
CA SER A 53 5.14 10.95 -28.45
C SER A 53 4.19 11.76 -29.36
N ARG A 54 4.65 12.06 -30.58
CA ARG A 54 3.93 12.92 -31.55
C ARG A 54 3.18 12.12 -32.62
N THR A 55 3.77 11.03 -33.12
CA THR A 55 3.18 10.21 -34.20
C THR A 55 2.33 9.06 -33.65
N ARG A 56 1.32 8.62 -34.43
CA ARG A 56 0.41 7.52 -34.05
C ARG A 56 1.13 6.18 -33.84
N ALA A 57 2.11 5.85 -34.67
CA ALA A 57 2.89 4.62 -34.53
C ALA A 57 3.76 4.62 -33.27
N ALA A 58 4.45 5.73 -32.97
CA ALA A 58 5.23 5.86 -31.74
C ALA A 58 4.35 5.80 -30.48
N LYS A 59 3.13 6.38 -30.53
CA LYS A 59 2.14 6.24 -29.46
C LYS A 59 1.75 4.80 -29.20
N ALA A 60 1.51 4.01 -30.25
CA ALA A 60 1.13 2.60 -30.11
C ALA A 60 2.25 1.79 -29.41
N ASN A 61 3.49 1.93 -29.87
CA ASN A 61 4.64 1.22 -29.30
C ASN A 61 4.86 1.60 -27.81
N VAL A 62 4.84 2.89 -27.48
CA VAL A 62 5.04 3.34 -26.10
C VAL A 62 3.84 2.98 -25.20
N GLN A 63 2.64 2.86 -25.77
CA GLN A 63 1.44 2.43 -25.05
C GLN A 63 1.52 0.95 -24.66
N GLU A 64 1.96 0.08 -25.55
CA GLU A 64 2.21 -1.33 -25.22
C GLU A 64 3.19 -1.43 -24.05
N ASP A 65 4.28 -0.69 -24.14
CA ASP A 65 5.32 -0.60 -23.13
C ASP A 65 4.83 -0.10 -21.77
N TYR A 66 3.96 0.91 -21.76
CA TYR A 66 3.32 1.45 -20.57
C TYR A 66 2.34 0.43 -19.96
N THR A 67 1.50 -0.22 -20.78
CA THR A 67 0.53 -1.19 -20.29
C THR A 67 1.19 -2.42 -19.67
N ALA A 68 2.32 -2.89 -20.23
CA ALA A 68 3.10 -3.97 -19.65
C ALA A 68 3.63 -3.61 -18.25
N LYS A 69 4.18 -2.39 -18.10
CA LYS A 69 4.67 -1.92 -16.79
C LYS A 69 3.58 -1.62 -15.79
N ASP A 70 2.44 -1.07 -16.23
CA ASP A 70 1.29 -0.86 -15.36
C ASP A 70 0.77 -2.19 -14.77
N LYS A 71 0.70 -3.24 -15.59
CA LYS A 71 0.36 -4.60 -15.13
C LYS A 71 1.37 -5.13 -14.12
N GLU A 72 2.67 -4.96 -14.37
CA GLU A 72 3.75 -5.38 -13.46
C GLU A 72 3.65 -4.68 -12.10
N VAL A 73 3.50 -3.36 -12.11
CA VAL A 73 3.36 -2.54 -10.91
C VAL A 73 2.12 -2.96 -10.13
N ASN A 74 0.96 -3.09 -10.79
CA ASN A 74 -0.27 -3.54 -10.14
C ASN A 74 -0.15 -4.95 -9.53
N LYS A 75 0.58 -5.87 -10.19
CA LYS A 75 0.86 -7.20 -9.63
C LYS A 75 1.74 -7.11 -8.39
N SER A 76 2.79 -6.30 -8.40
CA SER A 76 3.63 -6.08 -7.22
C SER A 76 2.85 -5.47 -6.06
N ILE A 77 1.96 -4.49 -6.32
CA ILE A 77 1.13 -3.86 -5.30
C ILE A 77 0.22 -4.89 -4.62
N ARG A 78 -0.42 -5.76 -5.40
CA ARG A 78 -1.26 -6.84 -4.86
C ARG A 78 -0.44 -7.86 -4.05
N LYS A 79 0.83 -8.07 -4.38
CA LYS A 79 1.73 -8.91 -3.59
C LYS A 79 2.09 -8.21 -2.27
N ASP A 80 2.58 -6.97 -2.35
CA ASP A 80 2.99 -6.20 -1.17
C ASP A 80 1.83 -6.02 -0.17
N LYS A 81 0.59 -5.85 -0.66
CA LYS A 81 -0.64 -5.88 0.14
C LYS A 81 -0.82 -7.17 0.93
N ARG A 82 -0.70 -8.32 0.25
CA ARG A 82 -0.86 -9.64 0.87
C ARG A 82 0.25 -9.88 1.88
N ASP A 83 1.49 -9.61 1.50
CA ASP A 83 2.64 -9.73 2.40
C ASP A 83 2.46 -8.86 3.65
N HIS A 84 1.90 -7.64 3.53
CA HIS A 84 1.60 -6.79 4.68
C HIS A 84 0.53 -7.39 5.60
N ILE A 85 -0.59 -7.87 5.04
CA ILE A 85 -1.67 -8.51 5.81
C ILE A 85 -1.16 -9.79 6.49
N ASP A 86 -0.40 -10.63 5.79
CA ASP A 86 0.15 -11.87 6.32
C ASP A 86 1.09 -11.61 7.51
N ASN A 87 1.90 -10.55 7.43
CA ASN A 87 2.76 -10.13 8.54
C ASN A 87 1.95 -9.67 9.75
N LEU A 88 0.85 -8.91 9.55
CA LEU A 88 -0.06 -8.53 10.63
C LEU A 88 -0.71 -9.76 11.27
N VAL A 89 -1.20 -10.71 10.46
CA VAL A 89 -1.80 -11.95 10.97
C VAL A 89 -0.78 -12.76 11.78
N LYS A 90 0.48 -12.82 11.32
CA LYS A 90 1.56 -13.49 12.06
C LYS A 90 1.79 -12.85 13.43
N GLN A 91 1.84 -11.52 13.49
CA GLN A 91 1.96 -10.79 14.76
C GLN A 91 0.78 -11.06 15.70
N ALA A 92 -0.44 -11.10 15.17
CA ALA A 92 -1.62 -11.45 15.96
C ALA A 92 -1.52 -12.87 16.56
N LYS A 93 -1.05 -13.85 15.78
CA LYS A 93 -0.85 -15.23 16.24
C LYS A 93 0.19 -15.33 17.36
N GLU A 94 1.31 -14.62 17.21
CA GLU A 94 2.38 -14.56 18.22
C GLU A 94 1.86 -13.91 19.52
N ALA A 95 1.16 -12.78 19.43
CA ALA A 95 0.58 -12.09 20.59
C ALA A 95 -0.47 -12.96 21.32
N ALA A 96 -1.30 -13.71 20.57
CA ALA A 96 -2.26 -14.65 21.15
C ALA A 96 -1.57 -15.79 21.91
N GLY A 97 -0.47 -16.33 21.35
CA GLY A 97 0.31 -17.37 22.01
C GLY A 97 1.03 -16.90 23.28
N GLN A 98 1.40 -15.62 23.33
CA GLN A 98 2.03 -15.00 24.51
C GLN A 98 1.02 -14.49 25.55
N GLY A 99 -0.29 -14.51 25.25
CA GLY A 99 -1.32 -13.92 26.12
C GLY A 99 -1.32 -12.38 26.15
N ASN A 100 -0.63 -11.72 25.21
CA ASN A 100 -0.59 -10.26 25.12
C ASN A 100 -1.84 -9.73 24.40
N LEU A 101 -2.93 -9.58 25.16
CA LEU A 101 -4.23 -9.11 24.65
C LEU A 101 -4.18 -7.68 24.08
N ARG A 102 -3.30 -6.82 24.60
CA ARG A 102 -3.15 -5.44 24.12
C ARG A 102 -2.67 -5.41 22.67
N GLU A 103 -1.64 -6.18 22.36
CA GLU A 103 -1.10 -6.28 21.00
C GLU A 103 -2.07 -6.99 20.05
N LEU A 104 -2.70 -8.08 20.51
CA LEU A 104 -3.72 -8.78 19.74
C LEU A 104 -4.86 -7.83 19.33
N TYR A 105 -5.38 -7.02 20.26
CA TYR A 105 -6.41 -6.03 19.97
C TYR A 105 -5.92 -4.97 18.97
N MET A 106 -4.74 -4.40 19.19
CA MET A 106 -4.15 -3.39 18.29
C MET A 106 -4.00 -3.91 16.85
N VAL A 107 -3.48 -5.12 16.68
CA VAL A 107 -3.28 -5.74 15.36
C VAL A 107 -4.61 -6.06 14.68
N THR A 108 -5.59 -6.57 15.42
CA THR A 108 -6.95 -6.85 14.90
C THR A 108 -7.66 -5.55 14.48
N MET A 109 -7.42 -4.45 15.20
CA MET A 109 -7.91 -3.12 14.83
C MET A 109 -7.26 -2.59 13.54
N LYS A 110 -5.96 -2.83 13.34
CA LYS A 110 -5.26 -2.51 12.09
C LYS A 110 -5.81 -3.32 10.92
N LEU A 111 -6.04 -4.63 11.11
CA LEU A 111 -6.61 -5.52 10.09
C LEU A 111 -8.03 -5.11 9.68
N SER A 112 -8.85 -4.68 10.63
CA SER A 112 -10.23 -4.24 10.36
C SER A 112 -10.32 -2.84 9.74
N ASN A 113 -9.18 -2.16 9.51
CA ASN A 113 -9.10 -0.78 9.01
C ASN A 113 -9.96 0.22 9.81
N LYS A 114 -10.27 -0.13 11.06
CA LYS A 114 -11.01 0.69 12.04
C LYS A 114 -10.06 1.39 13.01
N PHE A 115 -8.77 1.44 12.68
CA PHE A 115 -7.75 2.01 13.53
C PHE A 115 -7.94 3.53 13.63
N GLN A 116 -8.75 3.93 14.60
CA GLN A 116 -8.65 5.26 15.19
C GLN A 116 -7.57 5.17 16.25
N GLN A 117 -6.58 6.07 16.20
CA GLN A 117 -5.51 6.18 17.18
C GLN A 117 -6.10 6.51 18.57
N THR A 118 -6.61 5.51 19.27
CA THR A 118 -7.10 5.67 20.64
C THR A 118 -5.95 5.34 21.59
N TYR A 119 -4.91 6.17 21.61
CA TYR A 119 -4.11 6.29 22.82
C TYR A 119 -4.96 7.04 23.85
N LYS A 120 -5.94 6.33 24.42
CA LYS A 120 -6.66 6.81 25.59
C LYS A 120 -5.97 6.15 26.77
N PRO A 121 -5.16 6.89 27.55
CA PRO A 121 -4.63 6.32 28.78
C PRO A 121 -5.80 5.92 29.68
N VAL A 122 -5.67 4.78 30.36
CA VAL A 122 -6.70 4.29 31.29
C VAL A 122 -6.75 5.25 32.47
N LYS A 123 -7.93 5.83 32.71
CA LYS A 123 -8.15 6.79 33.79
C LYS A 123 -9.01 6.16 34.87
N ASP A 124 -8.67 6.42 36.12
CA ASP A 124 -9.56 6.16 37.26
C ASP A 124 -10.75 7.15 37.25
N LYS A 125 -11.76 6.91 38.10
CA LYS A 125 -12.94 7.78 38.30
C LYS A 125 -12.56 9.24 38.59
N HIS A 126 -11.38 9.45 39.16
CA HIS A 126 -10.80 10.77 39.46
C HIS A 126 -9.96 11.36 38.31
N ARG A 127 -10.01 10.78 37.10
CA ARG A 127 -9.26 11.17 35.90
C ARG A 127 -7.73 11.04 35.99
N ASN A 128 -7.23 10.38 37.02
CA ASN A 128 -5.81 10.08 37.17
C ASN A 128 -5.38 8.96 36.24
N LEU A 129 -4.20 9.08 35.65
CA LEU A 129 -3.61 8.08 34.77
C LEU A 129 -3.19 6.88 35.63
N LEU A 130 -3.72 5.70 35.34
CA LEU A 130 -3.22 4.47 35.93
C LEU A 130 -1.90 4.13 35.22
N GLN A 131 -0.80 4.21 35.96
CA GLN A 131 0.56 3.95 35.50
C GLN A 131 1.12 2.73 36.23
#